data_AF-A0A967SGD7-F1
#
_entry.id   AF-A0A967SGD7-F1
#
_cell.length_a   1.000
_cell.length_b   1.000
_cell.length_c   1.000
_cell.angle_alpha   90.00
_cell.angle_beta   90.00
_cell.angle_gamma   90.00
#
_symmetry.space_group_name_H-M   'P 1'
#
loop_
_entity.id
_entity.type
_entity.pdbx_description
1 polymer ?
#
loop_
_entity_poly.entity_id
_entity_poly.type
_entity_poly.pdbx_seq_one_letter_code
_entity_poly.pdbx_strand_id
1 'polypeptide(L)'
;RPKILLASTYEEAWEYFSRFREDVLGVFSDIEFPRDGELDPDAGTTLASRIREARPDVPIALQSSYPENEPQATAIGASFL
;
A
#
# COMPACT_ATOMS: atom_id res chain seq x y z
N ARG A 1 -2.36 3.45 21.86
CA ARG A 1 -2.80 4.65 21.09
C ARG A 1 -2.35 4.45 19.66
N PRO A 2 -3.25 4.45 18.65
CA PRO A 2 -2.86 4.27 17.26
C PRO A 2 -1.86 5.36 16.84
N LYS A 3 -0.94 4.98 15.97
CA LYS A 3 0.11 5.84 15.40
C LYS A 3 -0.01 5.79 13.88
N ILE A 4 0.21 6.93 13.23
CA ILE A 4 0.34 6.98 11.77
C ILE A 4 1.83 6.98 11.48
N LEU A 5 2.26 6.01 10.68
CA LEU A 5 3.61 5.93 10.13
C LEU A 5 3.53 6.39 8.68
N LEU A 6 4.30 7.42 8.34
CA LEU A 6 4.38 7.95 6.99
C LEU A 6 5.62 7.38 6.32
N ALA A 7 5.46 6.76 5.16
CA ALA A 7 6.54 6.28 4.32
C ALA A 7 6.52 7.06 3.01
N SER A 8 7.71 7.47 2.55
CA SER A 8 7.87 8.19 1.28
C SER A 8 8.34 7.28 0.15
N THR A 9 8.81 6.08 0.49
CA THR A 9 9.24 5.06 -0.48
C THR A 9 8.66 3.70 -0.14
N TYR A 10 8.64 2.83 -1.14
CA TYR A 10 8.18 1.46 -1.00
C TYR A 10 8.98 0.70 0.06
N GLU A 11 10.29 0.94 0.14
CA GLU A 11 11.19 0.29 1.09
C GLU A 11 10.86 0.69 2.53
N GLU A 12 10.62 1.99 2.78
CA GLU A 12 10.17 2.48 4.09
C GLU A 12 8.81 1.88 4.47
N ALA A 13 7.86 1.87 3.52
CA ALA A 13 6.52 1.33 3.75
C ALA A 13 6.58 -0.16 4.11
N TRP A 14 7.39 -0.93 3.37
CA TRP A 14 7.60 -2.35 3.62
C TRP A 14 8.33 -2.62 4.93
N GLU A 15 9.32 -1.79 5.30
CA GLU A 15 10.00 -1.87 6.58
C GLU A 15 9.01 -1.66 7.73
N TYR A 16 8.21 -0.59 7.70
CA TYR A 16 7.22 -0.30 8.74
C TYR A 16 6.18 -1.41 8.85
N PHE A 17 5.62 -1.86 7.72
CA PHE A 17 4.69 -2.97 7.72
C PHE A 17 5.32 -4.23 8.31
N SER A 18 6.54 -4.59 7.89
CA SER A 18 7.21 -5.80 8.37
C SER A 18 7.52 -5.73 9.86
N ARG A 19 7.96 -4.58 10.35
CA ARG A 19 8.30 -4.36 11.76
C ARG A 19 7.09 -4.41 12.69
N PHE A 20 5.95 -3.88 12.24
CA PHE A 20 4.73 -3.79 13.04
C PHE A 20 3.62 -4.72 12.54
N ARG A 21 3.98 -5.78 11.82
CA ARG A 21 3.07 -6.60 11.01
C ARG A 21 1.80 -7.02 11.76
N GLU A 22 1.90 -7.39 13.03
CA GLU A 22 0.77 -7.86 13.84
C GLU A 22 -0.15 -6.72 14.30
N ASP A 23 0.41 -5.52 14.49
CA ASP A 23 -0.27 -4.33 15.02
C ASP A 23 -0.85 -3.41 13.93
N VAL A 24 -0.60 -3.69 12.65
CA VAL A 24 -1.14 -2.89 11.54
C VAL A 24 -2.65 -3.02 11.48
N LEU A 25 -3.34 -1.87 11.59
CA LEU A 25 -4.80 -1.79 11.54
C LEU A 25 -5.33 -1.49 10.13
N GLY A 26 -4.50 -0.95 9.25
CA GLY A 26 -4.89 -0.54 7.91
C GLY A 26 -3.76 0.17 7.17
N VAL A 27 -3.87 0.22 5.85
CA VAL A 27 -2.87 0.87 4.98
C VAL A 27 -3.58 1.79 3.99
N PHE A 28 -3.05 2.99 3.83
CA PHE A 28 -3.44 3.96 2.82
C PHE A 28 -2.19 4.25 1.99
N SER A 29 -2.29 4.13 0.67
CA SER A 29 -1.14 4.34 -0.23
C SER A 29 -1.61 4.96 -1.53
N ASP A 30 -0.80 5.81 -2.13
CA ASP A 30 -0.93 6.13 -3.55
C ASP A 30 -0.57 4.90 -4.38
N ILE A 31 -1.11 4.82 -5.60
CA ILE A 31 -0.77 3.76 -6.56
C ILE A 31 0.65 3.93 -7.09
N GLU A 32 1.02 5.17 -7.42
CA GLU A 32 2.33 5.54 -7.94
C GLU A 32 3.12 6.29 -6.86
N PHE A 33 4.26 5.73 -6.43
CA PHE A 33 5.18 6.41 -5.51
C PHE A 33 6.60 5.82 -5.62
N PRO A 34 7.63 6.45 -5.02
CA PRO A 34 9.01 6.01 -5.20
C PRO A 34 9.30 4.58 -4.73
N ARG A 35 10.01 3.83 -5.55
CA ARG A 35 10.58 2.51 -5.26
C ARG A 35 11.95 2.41 -5.93
N ASP A 36 12.93 1.87 -5.21
CA ASP A 36 14.32 1.77 -5.69
C ASP A 36 14.90 3.13 -6.16
N GLY A 37 14.39 4.24 -5.61
CA GLY A 37 14.82 5.61 -5.93
C GLY A 37 14.15 6.25 -7.14
N GLU A 38 13.25 5.54 -7.84
CA GLU A 38 12.52 6.05 -9.01
C GLU A 38 11.00 5.98 -8.78
N LEU A 39 10.24 6.79 -9.50
CA LEU A 39 8.78 6.76 -9.42
C LEU A 39 8.27 5.47 -10.11
N ASP A 40 7.59 4.61 -9.36
CA ASP A 40 7.05 3.34 -9.85
C ASP A 40 5.51 3.39 -9.87
N PRO A 41 4.87 3.30 -11.06
CA PRO A 41 3.41 3.35 -11.19
C PRO A 41 2.70 2.15 -10.56
N ASP A 42 3.42 1.07 -10.25
CA ASP A 42 2.90 -0.15 -9.64
C ASP A 42 3.38 -0.32 -8.18
N ALA A 43 3.99 0.70 -7.56
CA ALA A 43 4.51 0.60 -6.20
C ALA A 43 3.39 0.29 -5.18
N GLY A 44 2.26 0.98 -5.26
CA GLY A 44 1.11 0.82 -4.36
C GLY A 44 0.41 -0.51 -4.52
N THR A 45 0.22 -0.96 -5.77
CA THR A 45 -0.39 -2.25 -6.07
C THR A 45 0.53 -3.39 -5.64
N THR A 46 1.84 -3.28 -5.87
CA THR A 46 2.85 -4.24 -5.39
C THR A 46 2.83 -4.32 -3.86
N LEU A 47 2.85 -3.17 -3.17
CA LEU A 47 2.80 -3.12 -1.71
C LEU A 47 1.52 -3.77 -1.17
N ALA A 48 0.36 -3.41 -1.76
CA ALA A 48 -0.93 -3.95 -1.36
C ALA A 48 -0.98 -5.48 -1.53
N SER A 49 -0.49 -6.01 -2.65
CA SER A 49 -0.44 -7.45 -2.90
C SER A 49 0.39 -8.18 -1.84
N ARG A 50 1.59 -7.67 -1.53
CA ARG A 50 2.47 -8.27 -0.52
C ARG A 50 1.90 -8.20 0.90
N ILE A 51 1.25 -7.09 1.24
CA ILE A 51 0.57 -6.96 2.53
C ILE A 51 -0.59 -7.94 2.61
N ARG A 52 -1.37 -8.09 1.53
CA ARG A 52 -2.49 -9.04 1.48
C ARG A 52 -2.04 -10.49 1.63
N GLU A 53 -0.92 -10.87 1.01
CA GLU A 53 -0.31 -12.19 1.17
C GLU A 53 0.10 -12.47 2.62
N ALA A 54 0.63 -11.46 3.33
CA ALA A 54 1.09 -11.58 4.71
C ALA A 54 -0.04 -11.44 5.75
N ARG A 55 -1.03 -10.59 5.49
CA ARG A 55 -2.14 -10.20 6.37
C ARG A 55 -3.41 -9.98 5.52
N PRO A 56 -4.14 -11.06 5.18
CA PRO A 56 -5.34 -10.96 4.35
C PRO A 56 -6.44 -10.07 4.95
N ASP A 57 -6.45 -9.94 6.28
CA ASP A 57 -7.43 -9.23 7.09
C ASP A 57 -7.19 -7.71 7.19
N VAL A 58 -6.01 -7.22 6.80
CA VAL A 58 -5.71 -5.78 6.86
C VAL A 58 -6.47 -5.04 5.75
N PRO A 59 -7.28 -4.02 6.08
CA PRO A 59 -7.91 -3.18 5.07
C PRO A 59 -6.87 -2.29 4.38
N ILE A 60 -6.98 -2.16 3.06
CA ILE A 60 -6.07 -1.38 2.23
C ILE A 60 -6.90 -0.47 1.34
N ALA A 61 -6.54 0.81 1.30
CA ALA A 61 -7.08 1.78 0.36
C ALA A 61 -5.95 2.32 -0.53
N LEU A 62 -6.16 2.24 -1.84
CA LEU A 62 -5.26 2.78 -2.85
C LEU A 62 -5.87 4.05 -3.44
N GLN A 63 -5.07 5.11 -3.48
CA GLN A 63 -5.48 6.41 -4.01
C GLN A 63 -4.85 6.66 -5.38
N SER A 64 -5.63 7.20 -6.31
CA SER A 64 -5.11 7.67 -7.59
C SER A 64 -5.98 8.75 -8.21
N SER A 65 -5.36 9.70 -8.90
CA SER A 65 -6.09 10.69 -9.71
C SER A 65 -6.50 10.14 -11.08
N TYR A 66 -6.09 8.92 -11.41
CA TYR A 66 -6.29 8.26 -12.70
C TYR A 66 -7.32 7.12 -12.55
N PRO A 67 -8.57 7.30 -13.01
CA PRO A 67 -9.63 6.30 -12.89
C PRO A 67 -9.28 4.95 -13.53
N GLU A 68 -8.41 4.93 -14.52
CA GLU A 68 -7.91 3.72 -15.18
C GLU A 68 -7.17 2.75 -14.23
N ASN A 69 -6.78 3.20 -13.04
CA ASN A 69 -6.12 2.35 -12.04
C ASN A 69 -7.10 1.63 -11.10
N GLU A 70 -8.39 1.99 -11.11
CA GLU A 70 -9.43 1.33 -10.30
C GLU A 70 -9.49 -0.20 -10.49
N PRO A 71 -9.39 -0.75 -11.72
CA PRO A 71 -9.37 -2.19 -11.94
C PRO A 71 -8.19 -2.88 -11.24
N GLN A 72 -7.01 -2.25 -11.21
CA GLN A 72 -5.83 -2.80 -10.55
C GLN A 72 -6.03 -2.85 -9.03
N ALA A 73 -6.57 -1.79 -8.43
CA ALA A 73 -6.89 -1.77 -7.00
C ALA A 73 -7.94 -2.83 -6.62
N THR A 74 -9.00 -2.94 -7.43
CA THR A 74 -10.09 -3.88 -7.21
C THR A 74 -9.63 -5.33 -7.31
N ALA A 75 -8.73 -5.65 -8.26
CA ALA A 75 -8.18 -7.00 -8.42
C ALA A 75 -7.42 -7.51 -7.18
N ILE A 76 -6.88 -6.61 -6.36
CA ILE A 76 -6.11 -6.91 -5.15
C ILE A 76 -7.00 -6.83 -3.88
N GLY A 77 -8.30 -6.54 -4.06
CA GLY A 77 -9.26 -6.36 -2.97
C GLY A 77 -8.97 -5.12 -2.12
N ALA A 78 -8.32 -4.10 -2.70
CA ALA A 78 -8.17 -2.80 -2.08
C ALA A 78 -9.34 -1.89 -2.48
N SER A 79 -9.74 -0.99 -1.58
CA SER A 79 -10.63 0.10 -1.93
C SER A 79 -9.89 1.10 -2.83
N PHE A 80 -10.57 1.66 -3.82
CA PHE A 80 -10.04 2.72 -4.68
C PHE A 80 -10.58 4.08 -4.21
N LEU A 81 -9.70 5.09 -4.14
CA LEU A 81 -9.99 6.47 -3.72
C LEU A 81 -9.50 7.50 -4.74
#